data_AF-A0A4Q5Y4J4-F1
#
_entry.id   AF-A0A4Q5Y4J4-F1
#
_cell.length_a   1.000
_cell.length_b   1.000
_cell.length_c   1.000
_cell.angle_alpha   90.00
_cell.angle_beta   90.00
_cell.angle_gamma   90.00
#
_symmetry.space_group_name_H-M   'P 1'
#
loop_
_entity.id
_entity.type
_entity.pdbx_description
1 polymer ?
#
loop_
_entity_poly.entity_id
_entity_poly.type
_entity_poly.pdbx_seq_one_letter_code
_entity_poly.pdbx_strand_id
1 'polypeptide(L)'
;MNRLSMKKQLILGASLILGSMLGMTSCSNDSPGPLTPNTQTINSLFQQLKSTPQTFTVTAGTQQTITGAKGTKITFHPGSFKDLTGNTISSGTVNIALIEMYTPGDMIANRVTTTTTAQNALTSGGAVNIKATVGGHEVFANSYSIAFKQDGPKEAPMALFRGYEVSNENGGT
;
A
#
# COMPACT_ATOMS: atom_id res chain seq x y z
N MET A 1 31.24 16.59 -31.86
CA MET A 1 31.37 17.64 -30.83
C MET A 1 31.08 18.97 -31.50
N ASN A 2 30.07 19.70 -31.03
CA ASN A 2 30.03 21.16 -31.00
C ASN A 2 28.76 21.59 -30.26
N ARG A 3 28.94 21.96 -29.00
CA ARG A 3 27.95 22.65 -28.18
C ARG A 3 28.02 24.14 -28.54
N LEU A 4 26.90 24.75 -28.90
CA LEU A 4 26.74 26.19 -28.75
C LEU A 4 25.49 26.46 -27.94
N SER A 5 25.75 27.12 -26.82
CA SER A 5 24.86 27.45 -25.72
C SER A 5 24.15 28.77 -25.99
N MET A 6 22.85 28.77 -25.65
CA MET A 6 21.94 29.87 -25.30
C MET A 6 22.36 31.33 -25.55
N LYS A 7 21.41 32.12 -26.06
CA LYS A 7 20.96 33.36 -25.39
C LYS A 7 19.53 33.73 -25.81
N LYS A 8 18.64 33.82 -24.81
CA LYS A 8 17.25 34.28 -24.90
C LYS A 8 17.17 35.65 -25.60
N GLN A 9 16.40 35.74 -26.67
CA GLN A 9 15.98 37.02 -27.24
C GLN A 9 14.50 37.21 -26.92
N LEU A 10 14.28 38.19 -26.06
CA LEU A 10 13.00 38.71 -25.59
C LEU A 10 12.44 39.64 -26.67
N ILE A 11 11.32 39.29 -27.31
CA ILE A 11 10.61 40.23 -28.19
C ILE A 11 9.14 40.28 -27.77
N LEU A 12 8.79 41.44 -27.21
CA LEU A 12 7.43 41.95 -27.06
C LEU A 12 6.73 41.95 -28.42
N GLY A 13 5.57 41.31 -28.51
CA GLY A 13 4.69 41.38 -29.67
C GLY A 13 3.25 41.30 -29.21
N ALA A 14 2.65 42.46 -28.94
CA ALA A 14 1.23 42.61 -28.71
C ALA A 14 0.46 42.20 -29.98
N SER A 15 -0.41 41.21 -29.88
CA SER A 15 -1.46 40.99 -30.86
C SER A 15 -2.78 40.75 -30.13
N LEU A 16 -3.56 41.82 -30.11
CA LEU A 16 -4.96 41.87 -29.71
C LEU A 16 -5.77 41.27 -30.85
N ILE A 17 -6.24 40.02 -30.72
CA ILE A 17 -7.36 39.51 -31.53
C ILE A 17 -8.52 39.23 -30.59
N LEU A 18 -9.41 40.21 -30.57
CA LEU A 18 -10.76 40.17 -30.08
C LEU A 18 -11.55 39.15 -30.93
N GLY A 19 -11.96 38.05 -30.32
CA GLY A 19 -12.70 36.99 -31.00
C GLY A 19 -13.62 36.27 -30.02
N SER A 20 -14.66 37.00 -29.60
CA SER A 20 -15.79 36.46 -28.85
C SER A 20 -16.36 35.23 -29.55
N MET A 21 -16.25 34.08 -28.90
CA MET A 21 -17.16 32.97 -29.11
C MET A 21 -17.37 32.29 -27.76
N LEU A 22 -18.20 32.95 -26.93
CA LEU A 22 -18.90 32.29 -25.83
C LEU A 22 -19.82 31.24 -26.48
N GLY A 23 -19.29 30.03 -26.66
CA GLY A 23 -20.12 28.86 -26.93
C GLY A 23 -20.96 28.59 -25.69
N MET A 24 -22.28 28.76 -25.84
CA MET A 24 -23.24 28.31 -24.84
C MET A 24 -23.09 26.80 -24.68
N THR A 25 -22.38 26.36 -23.65
CA THR A 25 -22.41 24.97 -23.20
C THR A 25 -23.77 24.77 -22.57
N SER A 26 -24.72 24.30 -23.37
CA SER A 26 -25.96 23.69 -22.89
C SER A 26 -25.58 22.47 -22.06
N CYS A 27 -25.47 22.63 -20.74
CA CYS A 27 -25.54 21.51 -19.82
C CYS A 27 -26.99 21.02 -19.84
N SER A 28 -27.26 19.96 -20.60
CA SER A 28 -28.47 19.17 -20.36
C SER A 28 -28.38 18.68 -18.92
N ASN A 29 -29.40 18.99 -18.12
CA ASN A 29 -29.62 18.31 -16.85
C ASN A 29 -30.06 16.87 -17.17
N ASP A 30 -29.12 16.05 -17.64
CA ASP A 30 -29.23 14.61 -17.48
C ASP A 30 -29.13 14.38 -15.98
N SER A 31 -30.28 14.32 -15.31
CA SER A 31 -30.36 13.71 -13.99
C SER A 31 -29.78 12.31 -14.16
N PRO A 32 -28.58 12.01 -13.63
CA PRO A 32 -28.06 10.66 -13.74
C PRO A 32 -29.11 9.79 -13.04
N GLY A 33 -29.72 8.88 -13.80
CA GLY A 33 -30.50 7.80 -13.23
C GLY A 33 -29.68 7.12 -12.12
N PRO A 34 -30.33 6.44 -11.16
CA PRO A 34 -29.66 5.93 -9.97
C PRO A 34 -28.34 5.27 -10.34
N LEU A 35 -27.23 5.88 -9.87
CA LEU A 35 -25.88 5.43 -10.16
C LEU A 35 -25.73 4.05 -9.53
N THR A 36 -25.98 3.01 -10.31
CA THR A 36 -25.62 1.64 -9.94
C THR A 36 -24.10 1.56 -10.08
N PRO A 37 -23.35 1.42 -8.98
CA PRO A 37 -21.91 1.36 -9.08
C PRO A 37 -21.56 0.09 -9.84
N ASN A 38 -21.02 0.25 -11.06
CA ASN A 38 -20.47 -0.88 -11.79
C ASN A 38 -19.29 -1.42 -10.98
N THR A 39 -19.45 -2.63 -10.46
CA THR A 39 -18.46 -3.31 -9.60
C THR A 39 -17.11 -3.48 -10.30
N GLN A 40 -17.09 -3.53 -11.64
CA GLN A 40 -15.86 -3.56 -12.44
C GLN A 40 -15.10 -2.23 -12.41
N THR A 41 -15.81 -1.10 -12.39
CA THR A 41 -15.21 0.24 -12.29
C THR A 41 -14.58 0.46 -10.91
N ILE A 42 -15.22 -0.04 -9.85
CA ILE A 42 -14.68 0.06 -8.49
C ILE A 42 -13.44 -0.83 -8.33
N ASN A 43 -13.48 -2.07 -8.83
CA ASN A 43 -12.33 -2.96 -8.75
C ASN A 43 -11.11 -2.42 -9.51
N SER A 44 -11.31 -1.86 -10.70
CA SER A 44 -10.21 -1.24 -11.45
C SER A 44 -9.61 -0.02 -10.74
N LEU A 45 -10.43 0.83 -10.11
CA LEU A 45 -9.95 1.94 -9.29
C LEU A 45 -9.05 1.46 -8.14
N PHE A 46 -9.47 0.43 -7.39
CA PHE A 46 -8.65 -0.11 -6.30
C PHE A 46 -7.35 -0.74 -6.82
N GLN A 47 -7.34 -1.33 -8.02
CA GLN A 47 -6.10 -1.81 -8.62
C GLN A 47 -5.15 -0.66 -8.98
N GLN A 48 -5.67 0.48 -9.41
CA GLN A 48 -4.87 1.68 -9.70
C GLN A 48 -4.32 2.35 -8.45
N LEU A 49 -5.09 2.34 -7.35
CA LEU A 49 -4.68 2.94 -6.07
C LEU A 49 -3.76 2.04 -5.25
N LYS A 50 -3.72 0.74 -5.54
CA LYS A 50 -2.92 -0.23 -4.78
C LYS A 50 -1.45 0.20 -4.72
N SER A 51 -0.86 0.09 -3.53
CA SER A 51 0.53 0.51 -3.33
C SER A 51 1.49 -0.37 -4.12
N THR A 52 2.45 0.27 -4.79
CA THR A 52 3.53 -0.42 -5.48
C THR A 52 4.48 -1.07 -4.48
N PRO A 53 4.79 -2.37 -4.59
CA PRO A 53 5.74 -3.03 -3.70
C PRO A 53 7.17 -2.50 -3.88
N GLN A 54 7.87 -2.36 -2.77
CA GLN A 54 9.32 -2.18 -2.75
C GLN A 54 9.99 -3.55 -2.86
N THR A 55 10.98 -3.68 -3.75
CA THR A 55 11.68 -4.94 -4.00
C THR A 55 13.08 -4.93 -3.41
N PHE A 56 13.41 -5.99 -2.68
CA PHE A 56 14.73 -6.22 -2.09
C PHE A 56 15.24 -7.61 -2.46
N THR A 57 16.54 -7.78 -2.40
CA THR A 57 17.20 -9.06 -2.64
C THR A 57 18.02 -9.43 -1.41
N VAL A 58 17.80 -10.63 -0.88
CA VAL A 58 18.53 -11.20 0.25
C VAL A 58 19.08 -12.58 -0.09
N THR A 59 20.10 -13.02 0.63
CA THR A 59 20.76 -14.31 0.48
C THR A 59 20.30 -15.23 1.61
N ALA A 60 19.66 -16.33 1.25
CA ALA A 60 19.24 -17.33 2.21
C ALA A 60 20.45 -17.92 2.97
N GLY A 61 20.21 -18.33 4.22
CA GLY A 61 21.25 -18.88 5.10
C GLY A 61 22.13 -17.84 5.81
N THR A 62 21.98 -16.55 5.48
CA THR A 62 22.75 -15.47 6.13
C THR A 62 21.81 -14.52 6.88
N GLN A 63 22.33 -13.86 7.93
CA GLN A 63 21.58 -12.82 8.61
C GLN A 63 21.65 -11.52 7.81
N GLN A 64 20.51 -10.96 7.43
CA GLN A 64 20.43 -9.69 6.70
C GLN A 64 19.21 -8.89 7.12
N THR A 65 19.39 -7.57 7.18
CA THR A 65 18.30 -6.62 7.49
C THR A 65 17.99 -5.78 6.26
N ILE A 66 16.72 -5.75 5.87
CA ILE A 66 16.20 -4.79 4.88
C ILE A 66 15.50 -3.64 5.61
N THR A 67 15.56 -2.44 5.03
CA THR A 67 14.85 -1.26 5.55
C THR A 67 13.95 -0.70 4.45
N GLY A 68 12.64 -0.67 4.73
CA GLY A 68 11.64 -0.07 3.87
C GLY A 68 11.70 1.46 3.88
N ALA A 69 11.17 2.08 2.83
CA ALA A 69 11.15 3.54 2.65
C ALA A 69 10.40 4.28 3.77
N LYS A 70 9.38 3.67 4.38
CA LYS A 70 8.65 4.24 5.53
C LYS A 70 9.27 3.84 6.88
N GLY A 71 10.41 3.17 6.88
CA GLY A 71 11.24 2.91 8.07
C GLY A 71 11.05 1.55 8.73
N THR A 72 10.27 0.64 8.14
CA THR A 72 10.19 -0.75 8.61
C THR A 72 11.54 -1.42 8.47
N LYS A 73 12.01 -2.08 9.51
CA LYS A 73 13.19 -2.95 9.43
C LYS A 73 12.76 -4.39 9.56
N ILE A 74 13.20 -5.23 8.63
CA ILE A 74 12.95 -6.67 8.67
C ILE A 74 14.29 -7.36 8.68
N THR A 75 14.55 -8.15 9.71
CA THR A 75 15.78 -8.93 9.85
C THR A 75 15.48 -10.40 9.62
N PHE A 76 16.08 -10.94 8.57
CA PHE A 76 16.09 -12.36 8.27
C PHE A 76 17.34 -12.99 8.91
N HIS A 77 17.17 -14.16 9.51
CA HIS A 77 18.21 -14.98 10.13
C HIS A 77 18.53 -16.20 9.24
N PRO A 78 19.61 -16.94 9.52
CA PRO A 78 19.82 -18.25 8.92
C PRO A 78 18.58 -19.14 9.10
N GLY A 79 18.10 -19.74 8.01
CA GLY A 79 16.88 -20.55 8.01
C GLY A 79 15.56 -19.78 8.07
N SER A 80 15.55 -18.49 7.73
CA SER A 80 14.33 -17.69 7.60
C SER A 80 13.34 -18.20 6.57
N PHE A 81 13.79 -18.91 5.53
CA PHE A 81 12.96 -19.24 4.38
C PHE A 81 12.72 -20.75 4.30
N LYS A 82 11.49 -21.12 3.95
CA LYS A 82 11.08 -22.50 3.71
C LYS A 82 10.39 -22.62 2.37
N ASP A 83 10.63 -23.71 1.66
CA ASP A 83 9.87 -24.04 0.46
C ASP A 83 8.43 -24.45 0.79
N LEU A 84 7.62 -24.70 -0.24
CA LEU A 84 6.23 -25.12 -0.09
C LEU A 84 6.07 -26.49 0.59
N THR A 85 7.13 -27.30 0.62
CA THR A 85 7.17 -28.60 1.29
C THR A 85 7.69 -28.51 2.74
N GLY A 86 8.04 -27.31 3.20
CA GLY A 86 8.50 -27.03 4.56
C GLY A 86 10.01 -27.18 4.77
N ASN A 87 10.80 -27.48 3.74
CA ASN A 87 12.24 -27.59 3.86
C ASN A 87 12.89 -26.21 3.95
N THR A 88 13.85 -26.07 4.86
CA THR A 88 14.60 -24.83 5.04
C THR A 88 15.51 -24.55 3.86
N ILE A 89 15.39 -23.36 3.27
CA ILE A 89 16.28 -22.86 2.22
C ILE A 89 17.50 -22.22 2.90
N SER A 90 18.67 -22.84 2.70
CA SER A 90 19.92 -22.47 3.37
C SER A 90 20.90 -21.68 2.49
N SER A 91 20.62 -21.53 1.20
CA SER A 91 21.47 -20.78 0.27
C SER A 91 20.69 -20.26 -0.94
N GLY A 92 21.30 -19.35 -1.69
CA GLY A 92 20.70 -18.76 -2.89
C GLY A 92 19.99 -17.43 -2.64
N THR A 93 19.46 -16.86 -3.71
CA THR A 93 18.88 -15.52 -3.71
C THR A 93 17.37 -15.57 -3.52
N VAL A 94 16.87 -14.77 -2.57
CA VAL A 94 15.44 -14.59 -2.28
C VAL A 94 15.05 -13.14 -2.59
N ASN A 95 14.00 -12.97 -3.39
CA ASN A 95 13.41 -11.67 -3.67
C ASN A 95 12.29 -11.38 -2.68
N ILE A 96 12.36 -10.23 -2.03
CA ILE A 96 11.38 -9.78 -1.04
C ILE A 96 10.61 -8.59 -1.62
N ALA A 97 9.29 -8.70 -1.66
CA ALA A 97 8.39 -7.59 -1.93
C ALA A 97 7.77 -7.09 -0.61
N LEU A 98 7.91 -5.80 -0.33
CA LEU A 98 7.40 -5.15 0.88
C LEU A 98 6.43 -4.03 0.51
N ILE A 99 5.26 -4.02 1.13
CA ILE A 99 4.30 -2.90 1.09
C ILE A 99 4.10 -2.39 2.52
N GLU A 100 4.29 -1.08 2.72
CA GLU A 100 4.11 -0.40 4.00
C GLU A 100 2.86 0.50 3.96
N MET A 101 1.86 0.18 4.76
CA MET A 101 0.53 0.80 4.76
C MET A 101 0.24 1.46 6.12
N TYR A 102 0.88 2.60 6.38
CA TYR A 102 0.81 3.28 7.69
C TYR A 102 -0.25 4.37 7.78
N THR A 103 -0.73 4.87 6.64
CA THR A 103 -1.81 5.86 6.64
C THR A 103 -3.16 5.19 6.41
N PRO A 104 -4.27 5.80 6.89
CA PRO A 104 -5.62 5.32 6.56
C PRO A 104 -5.85 5.21 5.06
N GLY A 105 -5.33 6.16 4.27
CA GLY A 105 -5.41 6.13 2.81
C GLY A 105 -4.71 4.91 2.21
N ASP A 106 -3.49 4.59 2.67
CA ASP A 106 -2.78 3.37 2.24
C ASP A 106 -3.59 2.11 2.58
N MET A 107 -4.17 2.05 3.79
CA MET A 107 -4.93 0.88 4.22
C MET A 107 -6.21 0.68 3.39
N ILE A 108 -6.93 1.75 3.07
CA ILE A 108 -8.11 1.70 2.21
C ILE A 108 -7.71 1.28 0.79
N ALA A 109 -6.69 1.92 0.22
CA ALA A 109 -6.20 1.63 -1.13
C ALA A 109 -5.78 0.17 -1.30
N ASN A 110 -5.23 -0.45 -0.25
CA ASN A 110 -4.81 -1.84 -0.26
C ASN A 110 -5.85 -2.81 0.34
N ARG A 111 -7.04 -2.33 0.72
CA ARG A 111 -8.14 -3.12 1.31
C ARG A 111 -7.74 -3.89 2.58
N VAL A 112 -6.92 -3.29 3.42
CA VAL A 112 -6.46 -3.87 4.71
C VAL A 112 -7.09 -3.19 5.92
N THR A 113 -8.35 -2.75 5.79
CA THR A 113 -9.07 -2.07 6.87
C THR A 113 -9.49 -3.04 7.97
N THR A 114 -9.39 -2.62 9.23
CA THR A 114 -9.84 -3.40 10.39
C THR A 114 -11.14 -2.82 10.95
N THR A 115 -12.15 -3.67 11.14
CA THR A 115 -13.46 -3.29 11.73
C THR A 115 -13.82 -4.21 12.88
N THR A 116 -14.56 -3.70 13.86
CA THR A 116 -15.19 -4.53 14.90
C THR A 116 -16.34 -5.36 14.33
N THR A 117 -16.85 -6.31 15.11
CA THR A 117 -18.08 -7.06 14.78
C THR A 117 -19.29 -6.15 14.57
N ALA A 118 -19.29 -4.97 15.21
CA ALA A 118 -20.29 -3.91 15.02
C ALA A 118 -19.89 -2.90 13.92
N GLN A 119 -18.98 -3.28 13.02
CA GLN A 119 -18.57 -2.51 11.83
C GLN A 119 -17.96 -1.14 12.13
N ASN A 120 -17.49 -0.92 13.36
CA ASN A 120 -16.77 0.30 13.71
C ASN A 120 -15.30 0.16 13.29
N ALA A 121 -14.74 1.21 12.69
CA ALA A 121 -13.32 1.22 12.34
C ALA A 121 -12.45 1.10 13.60
N LEU A 122 -11.51 0.15 13.59
CA LEU A 122 -10.52 0.03 14.65
C LEU A 122 -9.38 1.03 14.40
N THR A 123 -8.89 1.65 15.46
CA THR A 123 -7.66 2.43 15.38
C THR A 123 -6.50 1.49 15.09
N SER A 124 -5.86 1.68 13.94
CA SER A 124 -4.70 0.90 13.50
C SER A 124 -3.46 1.78 13.43
N GLY A 125 -2.30 1.24 13.84
CA GLY A 125 -0.99 1.84 13.56
C GLY A 125 -0.51 1.61 12.12
N GLY A 126 -1.31 0.91 11.32
CA GLY A 126 -1.02 0.51 9.95
C GLY A 126 -0.78 -0.98 9.79
N ALA A 127 -0.36 -1.37 8.60
CA ALA A 127 -0.08 -2.75 8.22
C ALA A 127 1.14 -2.84 7.30
N VAL A 128 1.76 -4.01 7.28
CA VAL A 128 2.80 -4.35 6.30
C VAL A 128 2.43 -5.65 5.60
N ASN A 129 2.76 -5.74 4.32
CA ASN A 129 2.67 -6.98 3.56
C ASN A 129 4.07 -7.36 3.06
N ILE A 130 4.49 -8.58 3.37
CA ILE A 130 5.81 -9.12 3.01
C ILE A 130 5.56 -10.37 2.18
N LYS A 131 6.15 -10.43 0.99
CA LYS A 131 6.12 -11.60 0.13
C LYS A 131 7.53 -11.99 -0.28
N ALA A 132 7.89 -13.26 -0.12
CA ALA A 132 9.19 -13.79 -0.49
C ALA A 132 9.06 -14.73 -1.69
N THR A 133 9.99 -14.65 -2.64
CA THR A 133 10.04 -15.54 -3.81
C THR A 133 11.47 -15.99 -4.13
N VAL A 134 11.61 -17.23 -4.61
CA VAL A 134 12.86 -17.81 -5.13
C VAL A 134 12.59 -18.30 -6.54
N GLY A 135 13.38 -17.83 -7.52
CA GLY A 135 13.16 -18.20 -8.94
C GLY A 135 11.75 -17.89 -9.47
N GLY A 136 11.04 -16.93 -8.86
CA GLY A 136 9.65 -16.59 -9.20
C GLY A 136 8.58 -17.37 -8.44
N HIS A 137 8.95 -18.38 -7.64
CA HIS A 137 8.01 -19.16 -6.82
C HIS A 137 7.94 -18.62 -5.39
N GLU A 138 6.73 -18.58 -4.83
CA GLU A 138 6.51 -18.10 -3.46
C GLU A 138 7.07 -19.08 -2.42
N VAL A 139 7.67 -18.52 -1.37
CA VAL A 139 8.28 -19.26 -0.27
C VAL A 139 7.78 -18.71 1.07
N PHE A 140 7.81 -19.54 2.11
CA PHE A 140 7.38 -19.13 3.44
C PHE A 140 8.52 -18.47 4.22
N ALA A 141 8.20 -17.41 4.96
CA ALA A 141 9.09 -16.83 5.95
C ALA A 141 8.76 -17.43 7.33
N ASN A 142 9.74 -18.09 7.96
CA ASN A 142 9.60 -18.82 9.22
C ASN A 142 10.24 -18.10 10.41
N SER A 143 11.49 -17.65 10.28
CA SER A 143 12.24 -17.01 11.39
C SER A 143 12.70 -15.62 10.97
N TYR A 144 11.97 -14.58 11.34
CA TYR A 144 12.36 -13.20 11.07
C TYR A 144 11.87 -12.28 12.19
N SER A 145 12.53 -11.14 12.36
CA SER A 145 12.06 -10.07 13.24
C SER A 145 11.66 -8.86 12.41
N ILE A 146 10.67 -8.14 12.92
CA ILE A 146 10.19 -6.89 12.34
C ILE A 146 10.21 -5.79 13.38
N ALA A 147 10.68 -4.62 12.98
CA ALA A 147 10.69 -3.41 13.80
C ALA A 147 10.08 -2.25 13.01
N PHE A 148 9.26 -1.47 13.71
CA PHE A 148 8.58 -0.30 13.17
C PHE A 148 9.25 0.96 13.68
N LYS A 149 9.35 1.98 12.82
CA LYS A 149 9.83 3.29 13.25
C LYS A 149 8.80 3.92 14.20
N GLN A 150 9.26 4.40 15.35
CA GLN A 150 8.47 5.20 16.28
C GLN A 150 9.08 6.60 16.38
N ASP A 151 8.23 7.62 16.45
CA ASP A 151 8.67 9.02 16.59
C ASP A 151 9.25 9.35 17.97
N GLY A 152 9.15 8.39 18.90
CA GLY A 152 9.73 8.45 20.24
C GLY A 152 9.12 7.38 21.16
N PRO A 153 9.64 7.25 22.40
CA PRO A 153 9.04 6.41 23.42
C PRO A 153 7.59 6.85 23.67
N LYS A 154 6.67 5.88 23.67
CA LYS A 154 5.29 6.11 24.10
C LYS A 154 5.18 5.62 25.54
N GLU A 155 5.19 6.56 26.48
CA GLU A 155 5.01 6.29 27.92
C GLU A 155 3.54 6.06 28.29
N ALA A 156 2.62 6.37 27.37
CA ALA A 156 1.21 6.09 27.56
C ALA A 156 0.98 4.57 27.56
N PRO A 157 0.32 4.00 28.58
CA PRO A 157 -0.01 2.58 28.59
C PRO A 157 -0.91 2.24 27.40
N MET A 158 -0.77 1.02 26.89
CA MET A 158 -1.66 0.49 25.86
C MET A 158 -3.11 0.59 26.35
N ALA A 159 -4.01 1.10 25.50
CA ALA A 159 -5.41 1.21 25.85
C ALA A 159 -6.03 -0.19 26.07
N LEU A 160 -6.82 -0.35 27.14
CA LEU A 160 -7.54 -1.60 27.40
C LEU A 160 -8.70 -1.72 26.42
N PHE A 161 -8.70 -2.78 25.60
CA PHE A 161 -9.84 -3.14 24.76
C PHE A 161 -10.68 -4.21 25.47
N ARG A 162 -11.98 -3.96 25.68
CA ARG A 162 -12.93 -4.95 26.19
C ARG A 162 -13.84 -5.40 25.05
N GLY A 163 -13.81 -6.69 24.72
CA GLY A 163 -14.81 -7.29 23.85
C GLY A 163 -16.12 -7.47 24.61
N TYR A 164 -17.24 -7.28 23.91
CA TYR A 164 -18.56 -7.66 24.39
C TYR A 164 -19.06 -8.78 23.48
N GLU A 165 -19.41 -9.93 24.05
CA GLU A 165 -20.09 -10.99 23.31
C GLU A 165 -21.54 -10.58 23.10
N VAL A 166 -21.99 -10.63 21.85
CA VAL A 166 -23.40 -10.46 21.52
C VAL A 166 -23.98 -11.86 21.45
N SER A 167 -24.73 -12.28 22.46
CA SER A 167 -25.52 -13.51 22.39
C SER A 167 -26.66 -13.26 21.39
N ASN A 168 -26.58 -13.86 20.21
CA ASN A 168 -27.73 -13.94 19.32
C ASN A 168 -28.75 -14.88 19.94
N GLU A 169 -29.67 -14.33 20.73
CA GLU A 169 -30.92 -14.99 21.10
C GLU A 169 -31.83 -15.05 19.87
N ASN A 170 -31.55 -15.97 18.95
CA ASN A 170 -32.51 -16.46 17.96
C ASN A 170 -32.23 -17.94 17.69
N GLY A 171 -32.24 -18.73 18.76
CA GLY A 171 -32.60 -20.15 18.69
C GLY A 171 -34.12 -20.26 18.65
N GLY A 172 -34.70 -20.17 17.46
CA GLY A 172 -36.09 -20.54 17.22
C GLY A 172 -36.21 -22.07 17.20
N THR A 173 -37.06 -22.60 18.06
CA THR A 173 -37.47 -24.00 18.19
C THR A 173 -37.96 -24.62 16.89
#